data_AF-A0A969WTU6-F1
#
_entry.id   AF-A0A969WTU6-F1
#
_cell.length_a   1.000
_cell.length_b   1.000
_cell.length_c   1.000
_cell.angle_alpha   90.00
_cell.angle_beta   90.00
_cell.angle_gamma   90.00
#
_symmetry.space_group_name_H-M   'P 1'
#
loop_
_entity.id
_entity.type
_entity.pdbx_description
1 polymer ?
#
loop_
_entity_poly.entity_id
_entity_poly.type
_entity_poly.pdbx_seq_one_letter_code
_entity_poly.pdbx_strand_id
1 'polypeptide(L)'
;MKYTSKGFRARIGVIILIGLAEVAFSLAFVWFSKIIIDTAIGEREGDLLYYAILLVMLVILQILFRLLDIRLRRMTEVRMGNAIRYSVFSRLLYTRWQDLSMMHSGDMITRIIKDTDDVINVMVTALPLSIVATTQFAGALVILYILDPMLALILGVGMP
;
A
#
# COMPACT_ATOMS: atom_id res chain seq x y z
N MET A 1 -20.12 -18.21 9.87
CA MET A 1 -19.41 -17.18 9.08
C MET A 1 -18.63 -16.11 9.87
N LYS A 2 -18.46 -16.21 11.20
CA LYS A 2 -17.77 -15.18 12.03
C LYS A 2 -16.26 -15.43 12.26
N TYR A 3 -15.73 -16.61 11.92
CA TYR A 3 -14.35 -16.99 12.23
C TYR A 3 -13.33 -16.67 11.12
N THR A 4 -13.77 -16.44 9.88
CA THR A 4 -12.87 -16.11 8.75
C THR A 4 -12.49 -14.63 8.68
N SER A 5 -13.20 -13.72 9.36
CA SER A 5 -12.96 -12.27 9.21
C SER A 5 -11.76 -11.73 10.01
N LYS A 6 -11.36 -12.39 11.11
CA LYS A 6 -10.27 -11.89 11.98
C LYS A 6 -8.90 -11.96 11.29
N GLY A 7 -8.61 -13.05 10.58
CA GLY A 7 -7.33 -13.21 9.87
C GLY A 7 -7.14 -12.20 8.74
N PHE A 8 -8.24 -11.79 8.11
CA PHE A 8 -8.22 -10.82 7.02
C PHE A 8 -7.97 -9.39 7.49
N ARG A 9 -8.66 -8.95 8.56
CA ARG A 9 -8.47 -7.61 9.15
C ARG A 9 -7.05 -7.43 9.71
N ALA A 10 -6.49 -8.47 10.35
CA ALA A 10 -5.11 -8.44 10.83
C ALA A 10 -4.12 -8.31 9.66
N ARG A 11 -4.36 -8.98 8.54
CA ARG A 11 -3.48 -8.90 7.35
C ARG A 11 -3.54 -7.53 6.70
N ILE A 12 -4.72 -6.91 6.57
CA ILE A 12 -4.86 -5.52 6.10
C ILE A 12 -4.12 -4.55 7.03
N GLY A 13 -4.26 -4.72 8.35
CA GLY A 13 -3.55 -3.89 9.33
C GLY A 13 -2.04 -3.95 9.15
N VAL A 14 -1.48 -5.14 8.90
CA VAL A 14 -0.04 -5.30 8.63
C VAL A 14 0.37 -4.61 7.32
N ILE A 15 -0.42 -4.70 6.25
CA ILE A 15 -0.14 -4.00 4.98
C ILE A 15 -0.12 -2.48 5.18
N ILE A 16 -1.09 -1.93 5.92
CA ILE A 16 -1.12 -0.50 6.23
C ILE A 16 0.09 -0.10 7.06
N LEU A 17 0.43 -0.85 8.11
CA LEU A 17 1.59 -0.57 8.96
C LEU A 17 2.91 -0.57 8.18
N ILE A 18 3.10 -1.51 7.27
CA ILE A 18 4.30 -1.58 6.43
C ILE A 18 4.33 -0.40 5.46
N GLY A 19 3.20 -0.06 4.83
CA GLY A 19 3.11 1.11 3.96
C GLY A 19 3.38 2.43 4.71
N LEU A 20 2.88 2.57 5.94
CA LEU A 20 3.18 3.72 6.79
C LEU A 20 4.66 3.78 7.17
N ALA A 21 5.30 2.64 7.45
CA ALA A 21 6.73 2.58 7.70
C ALA A 21 7.52 2.99 6.44
N GLU A 22 7.12 2.55 5.24
CA GLU A 22 7.75 2.99 3.98
C GLU A 22 7.66 4.51 3.82
N VAL A 23 6.50 5.11 4.08
CA VAL A 23 6.33 6.57 4.05
C VAL A 23 7.24 7.26 5.07
N ALA A 24 7.32 6.75 6.29
CA ALA A 24 8.20 7.31 7.32
C ALA A 24 9.67 7.28 6.86
N PHE A 25 10.13 6.18 6.27
CA PHE A 25 11.48 6.10 5.70
C PHE A 25 11.67 7.03 4.51
N SER A 26 10.69 7.18 3.63
CA SER A 26 10.79 8.09 2.48
C SER A 26 10.92 9.55 2.92
N LEU A 27 10.15 9.95 3.92
CA LEU A 27 10.20 11.29 4.51
C LEU A 27 11.52 11.52 5.27
N ALA A 28 11.99 10.51 6.02
CA ALA A 28 13.30 10.56 6.67
C ALA A 28 14.43 10.73 5.66
N PHE A 29 14.36 10.06 4.51
CA PHE A 29 15.35 10.24 3.43
C PHE A 29 15.44 11.68 2.95
N VAL A 30 14.30 12.32 2.70
CA VAL A 30 14.26 13.73 2.28
C VAL A 30 14.90 14.61 3.35
N TRP A 31 14.60 14.38 4.62
CA TRP A 31 15.18 15.13 5.73
C TRP A 31 16.70 14.95 5.86
N PHE A 32 17.20 13.71 5.79
CA PHE A 32 18.63 13.43 5.85
C PHE A 32 19.39 13.97 4.64
N SER A 33 18.79 13.88 3.45
CA SER A 33 19.33 14.51 2.24
C SER A 33 19.51 16.02 2.44
N LYS A 34 18.52 16.69 3.05
CA LYS A 34 18.61 18.10 3.39
C LYS A 34 19.76 18.39 4.36
N ILE A 35 19.93 17.60 5.42
CA ILE A 35 21.04 17.76 6.38
C ILE A 35 22.40 17.64 5.68
N ILE A 36 22.56 16.70 4.75
CA ILE A 36 23.81 16.54 3.98
C ILE A 36 24.07 17.77 3.12
N ILE A 37 23.05 18.30 2.43
CA ILE A 37 23.17 19.50 1.60
C ILE A 37 23.56 20.70 2.47
N ASP A 38 22.86 20.93 3.59
CA ASP A 38 23.15 22.03 4.52
C ASP A 38 24.59 21.93 5.08
N THR A 39 25.07 20.71 5.37
CA THR A 39 26.44 20.45 5.84
C THR A 39 27.48 20.68 4.73
N ALA A 40 27.17 20.28 3.49
CA ALA A 40 28.07 20.45 2.34
C ALA A 40 28.26 21.93 1.96
N ILE A 41 27.23 22.76 2.16
CA ILE A 41 27.28 24.21 1.91
C ILE A 41 27.96 24.96 3.07
N GLY A 42 28.22 24.29 4.20
CA GLY A 42 28.93 24.85 5.34
C GLY A 42 28.03 25.63 6.32
N GLU A 43 26.70 25.47 6.23
CA GLU A 43 25.76 26.06 7.20
C GLU A 43 25.70 25.30 8.53
N ARG A 44 26.20 24.06 8.57
CA ARG A 44 26.30 23.22 9.78
C ARG A 44 27.66 22.55 9.89
N GLU A 45 28.26 22.61 11.07
CA GLU A 45 29.39 21.76 11.43
C GLU A 45 28.91 20.33 11.67
N GLY A 46 29.34 19.39 10.84
CA GLY A 46 29.00 17.98 10.94
C GLY A 46 29.86 17.11 10.04
N ASP A 47 30.08 15.86 10.43
CA ASP A 47 30.85 14.92 9.61
C ASP A 47 30.01 14.46 8.40
N LEU A 48 30.34 14.98 7.23
CA LEU A 48 29.68 14.69 5.98
C LEU A 48 29.71 13.18 5.64
N LEU A 49 30.78 12.48 6.01
CA LEU A 49 30.90 11.03 5.80
C LEU A 49 29.89 10.26 6.65
N TYR A 50 29.67 10.68 7.91
CA TYR A 50 28.70 10.04 8.79
C TYR A 50 27.28 10.12 8.22
N TYR A 51 26.84 11.31 7.79
CA TYR A 51 25.51 11.48 7.21
C TYR A 51 25.36 10.76 5.86
N ALA A 52 26.41 10.72 5.04
CA ALA A 52 26.42 9.97 3.77
C ALA A 52 26.22 8.46 4.00
N ILE A 53 26.96 7.87 4.95
CA ILE A 53 26.83 6.44 5.31
C ILE A 53 25.41 6.16 5.85
N LEU A 54 24.88 7.05 6.69
CA LEU A 54 23.53 6.92 7.24
C LEU A 54 22.46 6.91 6.13
N LEU A 55 22.60 7.76 5.12
CA LEU A 55 21.69 7.81 3.98
C LEU A 55 21.77 6.53 3.14
N VAL A 56 22.97 6.00 2.89
CA VAL A 56 23.14 4.69 2.20
C VAL A 56 22.46 3.57 2.98
N MET A 57 22.65 3.51 4.30
CA MET A 57 22.00 2.52 5.16
C MET A 57 20.46 2.64 5.11
N LEU A 58 19.95 3.87 5.15
CA LEU A 58 18.52 4.15 5.05
C LEU A 58 17.92 3.70 3.71
N VAL A 59 18.64 3.91 2.60
CA VAL A 59 18.22 3.44 1.25
C VAL A 59 18.17 1.91 1.19
N ILE A 60 19.17 1.22 1.73
CA ILE A 60 19.18 -0.25 1.81
C ILE A 60 17.96 -0.74 2.60
N LEU A 61 17.67 -0.10 3.73
CA LEU A 61 16.54 -0.46 4.58
C LEU A 61 15.20 -0.22 3.87
N GLN A 62 15.04 0.90 3.16
CA GLN A 62 13.87 1.16 2.32
C GLN A 62 13.63 0.08 1.28
N ILE A 63 14.68 -0.35 0.56
CA ILE A 63 14.58 -1.41 -0.44
C ILE A 63 14.11 -2.71 0.22
N LEU A 64 14.64 -3.05 1.39
CA LEU A 64 14.23 -4.25 2.13
C LEU A 64 12.74 -4.21 2.51
N PHE A 65 12.27 -3.11 3.09
CA PHE A 65 10.86 -2.94 3.45
C PHE A 65 9.94 -2.96 2.22
N ARG A 66 10.34 -2.33 1.13
CA ARG A 66 9.59 -2.35 -0.14
C ARG A 66 9.44 -3.77 -0.68
N LEU A 67 10.49 -4.59 -0.64
CA LEU A 67 10.42 -5.98 -1.07
C LEU A 67 9.46 -6.82 -0.20
N LEU A 68 9.44 -6.56 1.11
CA LEU A 68 8.50 -7.19 2.04
C LEU A 68 7.05 -6.79 1.75
N ASP A 69 6.79 -5.50 1.51
CA ASP A 69 5.46 -5.00 1.15
C ASP A 69 4.94 -5.63 -0.14
N ILE A 70 5.77 -5.62 -1.20
CA ILE A 70 5.44 -6.24 -2.49
C ILE A 70 5.11 -7.72 -2.31
N ARG A 71 5.91 -8.46 -1.53
CA ARG A 71 5.64 -9.88 -1.28
C ARG A 71 4.32 -10.10 -0.53
N LEU A 72 4.05 -9.31 0.50
CA LEU A 72 2.83 -9.46 1.31
C LEU A 72 1.58 -9.13 0.50
N ARG A 73 1.61 -8.04 -0.28
CA ARG A 73 0.53 -7.68 -1.20
C ARG A 73 0.27 -8.79 -2.21
N ARG A 74 1.32 -9.23 -2.93
CA ARG A 74 1.21 -10.28 -3.95
C ARG A 74 0.70 -11.61 -3.37
N MET A 75 1.17 -12.01 -2.20
CA MET A 75 0.70 -13.25 -1.56
C MET A 75 -0.74 -13.15 -1.08
N THR A 76 -1.18 -11.97 -0.67
CA THR A 76 -2.58 -11.73 -0.28
C THR A 76 -3.50 -11.80 -1.48
N GLU A 77 -3.15 -11.12 -2.56
CA GLU A 77 -3.88 -11.12 -3.83
C GLU A 77 -4.05 -12.55 -4.39
N VAL A 78 -2.95 -13.32 -4.46
CA VAL A 78 -2.98 -14.70 -4.95
C VAL A 78 -3.83 -15.61 -4.07
N ARG A 79 -3.72 -15.51 -2.74
CA ARG A 79 -4.50 -16.35 -1.81
C ARG A 79 -6.00 -16.06 -1.91
N MET A 80 -6.37 -14.80 -2.09
CA MET A 80 -7.77 -14.42 -2.20
C MET A 80 -8.37 -14.83 -3.53
N GLY A 81 -7.66 -14.58 -4.64
CA GLY A 81 -8.07 -15.06 -5.96
C GLY A 81 -8.23 -16.59 -5.98
N ASN A 82 -7.33 -17.34 -5.33
CA ASN A 82 -7.48 -18.80 -5.24
C ASN A 82 -8.65 -19.25 -4.36
N ALA A 83 -8.90 -18.59 -3.22
CA ALA A 83 -10.02 -18.95 -2.35
C ALA A 83 -11.38 -18.76 -3.05
N ILE A 84 -11.49 -17.71 -3.86
CA ILE A 84 -12.71 -17.39 -4.59
C ILE A 84 -12.90 -18.38 -5.73
N ARG A 85 -11.87 -18.60 -6.57
CA ARG A 85 -11.89 -19.63 -7.62
C ARG A 85 -12.29 -21.01 -7.08
N TYR A 86 -11.76 -21.40 -5.93
CA TYR A 86 -12.11 -22.65 -5.28
C TYR A 86 -13.58 -22.70 -4.82
N SER A 87 -14.08 -21.61 -4.21
CA SER A 87 -15.47 -21.53 -3.77
C SER A 87 -16.47 -21.59 -4.93
N VAL A 88 -16.10 -21.03 -6.08
CA VAL A 88 -16.90 -21.05 -7.31
C VAL A 88 -16.92 -22.44 -7.90
N PHE A 89 -15.73 -23.04 -8.07
CA PHE A 89 -15.60 -24.37 -8.65
C PHE A 89 -16.34 -25.41 -7.81
N SER A 90 -16.25 -25.33 -6.47
CA SER A 90 -16.98 -26.23 -5.58
C SER A 90 -18.50 -26.04 -5.69
N ARG A 91 -19.01 -24.81 -5.78
CA ARG A 91 -20.46 -24.57 -5.96
C ARG A 91 -20.97 -25.05 -7.32
N LEU A 92 -20.20 -24.92 -8.38
CA LEU A 92 -20.55 -25.46 -9.70
C LEU A 92 -20.61 -27.00 -9.70
N LEU A 93 -19.72 -27.67 -8.96
CA LEU A 93 -19.72 -29.13 -8.87
C LEU A 93 -20.92 -29.70 -8.11
N TYR A 94 -21.39 -29.00 -7.08
CA TYR A 94 -22.42 -29.49 -6.15
C TYR A 94 -23.84 -28.96 -6.41
N THR A 95 -24.02 -28.01 -7.33
CA THR A 95 -25.35 -27.53 -7.69
C THR A 95 -26.01 -28.53 -8.64
N ARG A 96 -27.19 -29.04 -8.25
CA ARG A 96 -27.97 -29.95 -9.07
C ARG A 96 -28.39 -29.25 -10.36
N TRP A 97 -27.95 -29.81 -11.49
CA TRP A 97 -28.16 -29.32 -12.86
C TRP A 97 -29.64 -29.20 -13.29
N GLN A 98 -30.59 -29.68 -12.48
CA GLN A 98 -32.03 -29.73 -12.83
C GLN A 98 -32.79 -28.41 -12.57
N ASP A 99 -32.32 -27.53 -11.67
CA ASP A 99 -32.95 -26.21 -11.44
C ASP A 99 -32.30 -25.09 -12.28
N LEU A 100 -31.27 -25.42 -13.06
CA LEU A 100 -30.50 -24.47 -13.88
C LEU A 100 -31.15 -24.19 -15.25
N SER A 101 -32.15 -24.97 -15.66
CA SER A 101 -32.81 -24.85 -16.97
C SER A 101 -33.80 -23.69 -17.05
N MET A 102 -34.19 -23.09 -15.92
CA MET A 102 -35.15 -21.99 -15.86
C MET A 102 -34.50 -20.63 -15.60
N MET A 103 -33.18 -20.60 -15.52
CA MET A 103 -32.42 -19.48 -14.96
C MET A 103 -31.36 -19.04 -15.96
N HIS A 104 -31.43 -17.80 -16.43
CA HIS A 104 -30.35 -17.04 -17.09
C HIS A 104 -29.12 -16.83 -16.15
N SER A 105 -28.78 -17.81 -15.30
CA SER A 105 -28.02 -17.63 -14.07
C SER A 105 -26.52 -17.86 -14.16
N GLY A 106 -26.01 -18.22 -15.34
CA GLY A 106 -24.56 -18.24 -15.58
C GLY A 106 -23.95 -16.83 -15.42
N ASP A 107 -24.61 -15.82 -15.98
CA ASP A 107 -24.15 -14.42 -15.89
C ASP A 107 -24.31 -13.86 -14.48
N MET A 108 -25.41 -14.16 -13.78
CA MET A 108 -25.61 -13.67 -12.41
C MET A 108 -24.59 -14.24 -11.42
N ILE A 109 -24.26 -15.53 -11.53
CA ILE A 109 -23.22 -16.14 -10.70
C ILE A 109 -21.86 -15.51 -11.02
N THR A 110 -21.55 -15.35 -12.30
CA THR A 110 -20.30 -14.72 -12.75
C THR A 110 -20.18 -13.28 -12.24
N ARG A 111 -21.29 -12.53 -12.23
CA ARG A 111 -21.35 -11.17 -11.68
C ARG A 111 -21.12 -11.14 -10.18
N ILE A 112 -21.79 -12.00 -9.41
CA ILE A 112 -21.60 -12.07 -7.96
C ILE A 112 -20.15 -12.41 -7.59
N ILE A 113 -19.52 -13.30 -8.35
CA ILE A 113 -18.11 -13.67 -8.16
C ILE A 113 -17.21 -12.47 -8.43
N LYS A 114 -17.41 -11.83 -9.59
CA LYS A 114 -16.62 -10.67 -10.00
C LYS A 114 -16.80 -9.50 -9.05
N ASP A 115 -18.03 -9.20 -8.65
CA ASP A 115 -18.34 -8.14 -7.68
C ASP A 115 -17.71 -8.44 -6.31
N THR A 116 -17.67 -9.71 -5.90
CA THR A 116 -16.99 -10.12 -4.65
C THR A 116 -15.47 -9.99 -4.76
N ASP A 117 -14.88 -10.39 -5.90
CA ASP A 117 -13.46 -10.18 -6.21
C ASP A 117 -13.10 -8.69 -6.20
N ASP A 118 -13.93 -7.84 -6.82
CA ASP A 118 -13.72 -6.40 -6.91
C ASP A 118 -13.82 -5.74 -5.53
N VAL A 119 -14.82 -6.10 -4.72
CA VAL A 119 -14.94 -5.61 -3.33
C VAL A 119 -13.75 -6.04 -2.49
N ILE A 120 -13.29 -7.27 -2.63
CA ILE A 120 -12.11 -7.77 -1.93
C ILE A 120 -10.86 -7.01 -2.38
N ASN A 121 -10.69 -6.79 -3.68
CA ASN A 121 -9.57 -6.03 -4.22
C ASN A 121 -9.55 -4.60 -3.64
N VAL A 122 -10.68 -3.91 -3.66
CA VAL A 122 -10.80 -2.57 -3.07
C VAL A 122 -10.41 -2.58 -1.58
N MET A 123 -10.83 -3.59 -0.83
CA MET A 123 -10.55 -3.68 0.61
C MET A 123 -9.09 -4.02 0.94
N VAL A 124 -8.39 -4.74 0.07
CA VAL A 124 -7.02 -5.22 0.33
C VAL A 124 -5.95 -4.36 -0.30
N THR A 125 -6.21 -3.82 -1.47
CA THR A 125 -5.21 -3.15 -2.27
C THR A 125 -5.50 -1.66 -2.33
N ALA A 126 -6.68 -1.26 -2.83
CA ALA A 126 -7.00 0.13 -3.09
C ALA A 126 -7.13 0.94 -1.80
N LEU A 127 -7.84 0.45 -0.79
CA LEU A 127 -8.01 1.15 0.48
C LEU A 127 -6.67 1.35 1.21
N PRO A 128 -5.84 0.31 1.45
CA PRO A 128 -4.54 0.52 2.06
C PRO A 128 -3.63 1.42 1.25
N LEU A 129 -3.61 1.30 -0.08
CA LEU A 129 -2.81 2.15 -0.95
C LEU A 129 -3.26 3.62 -0.85
N SER A 130 -4.56 3.87 -0.85
CA SER A 130 -5.13 5.22 -0.67
C SER A 130 -4.68 5.83 0.66
N ILE A 131 -4.80 5.10 1.78
CA ILE A 131 -4.39 5.60 3.10
C ILE A 131 -2.91 5.96 3.12
N VAL A 132 -2.06 5.07 2.58
CA VAL A 132 -0.61 5.28 2.53
C VAL A 132 -0.28 6.48 1.63
N ALA A 133 -0.89 6.59 0.46
CA ALA A 133 -0.69 7.70 -0.47
C ALA A 133 -1.12 9.05 0.13
N THR A 134 -2.29 9.11 0.77
CA THR A 134 -2.74 10.33 1.47
C THR A 134 -1.80 10.71 2.60
N THR A 135 -1.30 9.73 3.37
CA THR A 135 -0.33 9.98 4.43
C THR A 135 1.00 10.49 3.88
N GLN A 136 1.48 9.91 2.77
CA GLN A 136 2.69 10.34 2.10
C GLN A 136 2.57 11.77 1.56
N PHE A 137 1.45 12.07 0.90
CA PHE A 137 1.16 13.40 0.38
C PHE A 137 1.14 14.45 1.50
N ALA A 138 0.42 14.18 2.59
CA ALA A 138 0.36 15.06 3.73
C ALA A 138 1.75 15.27 4.37
N GLY A 139 2.49 14.18 4.60
CA GLY A 139 3.84 14.26 5.18
C GLY A 139 4.83 15.00 4.28
N ALA A 140 4.76 14.79 2.97
CA ALA A 140 5.58 15.49 1.99
C ALA A 140 5.28 17.00 1.99
N LEU A 141 3.99 17.39 1.99
CA LEU A 141 3.58 18.79 2.10
C LEU A 141 4.09 19.44 3.40
N VAL A 142 4.00 18.74 4.53
CA VAL A 142 4.50 19.25 5.82
C VAL A 142 6.02 19.48 5.77
N ILE A 143 6.79 18.50 5.28
CA ILE A 143 8.24 18.66 5.13
C ILE A 143 8.56 19.82 4.19
N LEU A 144 7.86 19.91 3.06
CA LEU A 144 8.10 20.96 2.07
C LEU A 144 7.77 22.34 2.64
N TYR A 145 6.70 22.47 3.41
CA TYR A 145 6.35 23.71 4.10
C TYR A 145 7.42 24.15 5.11
N ILE A 146 8.05 23.20 5.82
CA ILE A 146 9.16 23.48 6.74
C ILE A 146 10.41 23.94 5.99
N LEU A 147 10.64 23.42 4.77
CA LEU A 147 11.80 23.77 3.94
C LEU A 147 11.61 25.12 3.25
N ASP A 148 10.50 25.29 2.54
CA ASP A 148 10.12 26.50 1.82
C ASP A 148 8.58 26.63 1.74
N PRO A 149 7.99 27.58 2.50
CA PRO A 149 6.54 27.79 2.51
C PRO A 149 5.94 28.20 1.16
N MET A 150 6.70 28.88 0.31
CA MET A 150 6.23 29.38 -0.98
C MET A 150 6.15 28.24 -2.00
N LEU A 151 7.15 27.37 -2.05
CA LEU A 151 7.12 26.16 -2.88
C LEU A 151 5.99 25.21 -2.43
N ALA A 152 5.72 25.10 -1.13
CA ALA A 152 4.65 24.27 -0.59
C ALA A 152 3.25 24.74 -1.03
N LEU A 153 3.00 26.06 -1.02
CA LEU A 153 1.74 26.62 -1.50
C LEU A 153 1.54 26.40 -2.99
N ILE A 154 2.57 26.59 -3.80
CA ILE A 154 2.49 26.38 -5.26
C ILE A 154 2.18 24.91 -5.57
N LEU A 155 2.88 23.98 -4.93
CA LEU A 155 2.64 22.54 -5.13
C LEU A 155 1.29 22.10 -4.57
N GLY A 156 0.88 22.61 -3.41
CA GLY A 156 -0.41 22.30 -2.80
C GLY A 156 -1.61 22.75 -3.62
N VAL A 157 -1.49 23.86 -4.36
CA VAL A 157 -2.54 24.35 -5.27
C VAL A 157 -2.44 23.71 -6.66
N GLY A 158 -1.22 23.36 -7.10
CA GLY A 158 -0.97 22.80 -8.43
C GLY A 158 -1.24 21.29 -8.56
N MET A 159 -1.29 20.56 -7.46
CA MET A 159 -1.65 19.13 -7.47
C MET A 159 -3.19 18.97 -7.41
N PRO A 160 -3.82 18.34 -8.42
CA PRO A 160 -5.26 18.08 -8.44
C PRO A 160 -5.69 16.96 -7.48
#